data_AF-A0A8C1ZSG6-F1
#
_entry.id   AF-A0A8C1ZSG6-F1
#
_cell.length_a   1.000
_cell.length_b   1.000
_cell.length_c   1.000
_cell.angle_alpha   90.00
_cell.angle_beta   90.00
_cell.angle_gamma   90.00
#
_symmetry.space_group_name_H-M   'P 1'
#
loop_
_entity.id
_entity.type
_entity.pdbx_description
1 polymer ?
#
loop_
_entity_poly.entity_id
_entity_poly.type
_entity_poly.pdbx_seq_one_letter_code
_entity_poly.pdbx_strand_id
1 'polypeptide(L)'
;YLILDILFQFKYFKIKDVIELDAVRFIQYHFSPAFLNLREIGATLEFTVGGKAVNKFRLIERHYFRDLLMKTFDFEIGFCIPYSRNTCEHIYCLPDL
;
A
#
# COMPACT_ATOMS: atom_id res chain seq x y z
N TYR A 1 -13.29 -5.26 -7.45
CA TYR A 1 -12.79 -3.91 -7.16
C TYR A 1 -11.91 -4.00 -5.92
N LEU A 2 -10.72 -4.59 -6.07
CA LEU A 2 -9.74 -4.72 -5.00
C LEU A 2 -8.99 -3.39 -4.97
N ILE A 3 -9.56 -2.42 -4.26
CA ILE A 3 -8.97 -1.10 -4.09
C ILE A 3 -7.76 -1.30 -3.17
N LEU A 4 -6.60 -1.50 -3.80
CA LEU A 4 -5.27 -1.34 -3.21
C LEU A 4 -5.06 0.15 -2.92
N ASP A 5 -5.84 0.70 -1.99
CA ASP A 5 -5.72 2.05 -1.40
C ASP A 5 -4.35 2.31 -0.75
N ILE A 6 -3.49 1.29 -0.75
CA ILE A 6 -2.33 1.13 0.11
C ILE A 6 -1.06 1.49 -0.59
N LEU A 7 -0.94 1.11 -1.86
CA LEU A 7 0.21 1.52 -2.65
C LEU A 7 0.20 3.03 -2.93
N PHE A 8 -0.95 3.71 -2.76
CA PHE A 8 -1.03 5.13 -3.07
C PHE A 8 -0.56 6.09 -1.96
N GLN A 9 -0.81 5.80 -0.68
CA GLN A 9 -0.26 6.66 0.38
C GLN A 9 1.29 6.72 0.35
N PHE A 10 1.94 5.71 -0.25
CA PHE A 10 3.39 5.61 -0.30
C PHE A 10 4.04 6.22 -1.54
N LYS A 11 3.38 6.19 -2.71
CA LYS A 11 4.04 6.64 -3.95
C LYS A 11 4.13 8.17 -4.09
N TYR A 12 3.34 8.92 -3.32
CA TYR A 12 3.38 10.39 -3.32
C TYR A 12 3.30 11.00 -1.91
N PHE A 13 4.25 10.67 -1.03
CA PHE A 13 4.70 11.67 -0.05
C PHE A 13 5.87 12.45 -0.65
N LYS A 14 5.57 13.24 -1.68
CA LYS A 14 6.37 14.40 -2.07
C LYS A 14 5.47 15.60 -1.82
N ILE A 15 5.66 16.30 -0.70
CA ILE A 15 5.01 17.60 -0.46
C ILE A 15 5.56 18.54 -1.53
N LYS A 16 4.80 18.77 -2.60
CA LYS A 16 4.83 19.98 -3.44
C LYS A 16 3.53 20.05 -4.26
N ASP A 17 2.71 21.01 -3.85
CA ASP A 17 1.56 21.62 -4.54
C ASP A 17 0.29 20.77 -4.76
N VAL A 18 -0.85 21.37 -4.38
CA VAL A 18 -2.04 20.72 -3.81
C VAL A 18 -3.19 20.47 -4.81
N ILE A 19 -3.02 20.64 -6.12
CA ILE A 19 -4.20 20.86 -7.01
C ILE A 19 -4.52 19.72 -8.00
N GLU A 20 -3.73 18.66 -8.13
CA GLU A 20 -4.02 17.57 -9.11
C GLU A 20 -3.84 16.15 -8.53
N LEU A 21 -4.38 15.91 -7.33
CA LEU A 21 -4.08 14.74 -6.50
C LEU A 21 -4.90 13.48 -6.82
N ASP A 22 -6.11 13.61 -7.36
CA ASP A 22 -7.08 12.50 -7.34
C ASP A 22 -6.88 11.47 -8.46
N ALA A 23 -6.47 11.89 -9.65
CA ALA A 23 -6.23 10.97 -10.77
C ALA A 23 -4.99 10.10 -10.55
N VAL A 24 -4.00 10.62 -9.82
CA VAL A 24 -2.80 9.86 -9.50
C VAL A 24 -3.13 8.80 -8.45
N ARG A 25 -4.09 9.07 -7.54
CA ARG A 25 -4.46 8.27 -6.35
C ARG A 25 -5.04 6.88 -6.60
N PHE A 26 -5.28 6.52 -7.85
CA PHE A 26 -6.04 5.34 -8.21
C PHE A 26 -5.23 4.39 -9.10
N ILE A 27 -5.26 3.11 -8.78
CA ILE A 27 -4.66 2.05 -9.60
C ILE A 27 -5.71 0.97 -9.85
N GLN A 28 -5.88 0.61 -11.11
CA GLN A 28 -6.73 -0.51 -11.52
C GLN A 28 -5.89 -1.74 -11.81
N TYR A 29 -6.07 -2.78 -10.99
CA TYR A 29 -5.42 -4.07 -11.20
C TYR A 29 -6.30 -4.99 -12.03
N HIS A 30 -5.66 -5.76 -12.91
CA HIS A 30 -6.28 -6.84 -13.67
C HIS A 30 -5.60 -8.14 -13.27
N PHE A 31 -6.31 -8.95 -12.49
CA PHE A 31 -5.85 -10.26 -12.05
C PHE A 31 -6.67 -11.37 -12.72
N SER A 32 -6.05 -12.53 -12.92
CA SER A 32 -6.78 -13.72 -13.32
C SER A 32 -7.60 -14.27 -12.14
N PRO A 33 -8.66 -15.05 -12.39
CA PRO A 33 -9.43 -15.68 -11.31
C PRO A 33 -8.59 -16.55 -10.37
N ALA A 34 -7.50 -17.13 -10.86
CA ALA A 34 -6.57 -17.94 -10.05
C ALA A 34 -5.91 -17.15 -8.91
N PHE A 35 -5.86 -15.81 -9.00
CA PHE A 35 -5.34 -14.95 -7.94
C PHE A 35 -6.11 -15.10 -6.62
N LEU A 36 -7.42 -15.33 -6.68
CA LEU A 36 -8.27 -15.52 -5.50
C LEU A 36 -7.98 -16.83 -4.75
N ASN A 37 -7.27 -17.77 -5.39
CA ASN A 37 -6.90 -19.06 -4.79
C ASN A 37 -5.49 -19.05 -4.18
N LEU A 38 -4.76 -17.93 -4.27
CA LEU A 38 -3.44 -17.81 -3.65
C LEU A 38 -3.59 -17.76 -2.13
N ARG A 39 -2.69 -18.44 -1.41
CA ARG A 39 -2.65 -18.37 0.06
C ARG A 39 -1.88 -17.15 0.55
N GLU A 40 -0.78 -16.85 -0.13
CA GLU A 40 0.14 -15.79 0.27
C GLU A 40 0.65 -15.04 -0.96
N ILE A 41 0.83 -13.73 -0.79
CA ILE A 41 1.43 -12.85 -1.79
C ILE A 41 2.52 -12.02 -1.09
N GLY A 42 3.72 -11.99 -1.65
CA GLY A 42 4.74 -11.02 -1.26
C GLY A 42 4.63 -9.77 -2.10
N ALA A 43 4.67 -8.59 -1.48
CA ALA A 43 4.84 -7.32 -2.17
C ALA A 43 6.05 -6.57 -1.63
N THR A 44 6.94 -6.19 -2.54
CA THR A 44 8.06 -5.30 -2.26
C THR A 44 7.65 -3.87 -2.57
N LEU A 45 7.73 -3.00 -1.56
CA LEU A 45 7.50 -1.57 -1.68
C LEU A 45 8.83 -0.84 -1.66
N GLU A 46 8.93 0.17 -2.51
CA GLU A 46 10.06 1.07 -2.54
C GLU A 46 9.57 2.50 -2.57
N PHE A 47 10.11 3.31 -1.67
CA PHE A 47 9.69 4.69 -1.50
C PHE A 47 10.85 5.56 -1.03
N THR A 48 10.72 6.87 -1.23
CA THR A 48 11.70 7.85 -0.75
C THR A 48 11.09 8.68 0.36
N VAL A 49 11.91 9.06 1.33
CA VAL A 49 11.49 9.93 2.43
C VAL A 49 12.14 11.30 2.25
N GLY A 50 11.37 12.35 2.55
CA GLY A 50 11.84 13.73 2.51
C GLY A 50 12.87 14.05 3.61
N GLY A 51 13.05 15.34 3.90
CA GLY A 51 14.10 15.78 4.83
C GLY A 51 13.84 15.52 6.32
N LYS A 52 12.68 14.97 6.69
CA LYS A 52 12.35 14.64 8.07
C LYS A 52 12.31 13.13 8.24
N ALA A 53 12.90 12.66 9.34
CA ALA A 53 12.81 11.26 9.72
C ALA A 53 11.35 10.89 9.97
N VAL A 54 10.94 9.72 9.50
CA VAL A 54 9.61 9.17 9.79
C VAL A 54 9.78 8.06 10.81
N ASN A 55 9.07 8.17 11.91
CA ASN A 55 9.09 7.17 12.98
C ASN A 55 7.76 6.42 13.01
N LYS A 56 7.80 5.12 13.31
CA LYS A 56 6.61 4.27 13.45
C LYS A 56 5.69 4.35 12.23
N PHE A 57 6.30 4.33 11.04
CA PHE A 57 5.52 4.38 9.81
C PHE A 57 4.71 3.09 9.70
N ARG A 58 3.40 3.24 9.47
CA ARG A 58 2.45 2.14 9.47
C ARG A 58 1.51 2.28 8.28
N LEU A 59 1.19 1.15 7.67
CA LEU A 59 0.37 1.04 6.49
C LEU A 59 -0.82 0.12 6.79
N ILE A 60 -2.03 0.68 6.69
CA ILE A 60 -3.26 -0.06 6.93
C ILE A 60 -3.98 -0.25 5.61
N GLU A 61 -4.07 -1.49 5.17
CA GLU A 61 -4.80 -1.94 3.98
C GLU A 61 -6.20 -2.37 4.32
N ARG A 62 -7.21 -1.93 3.56
CA ARG A 62 -8.57 -2.47 3.69
C ARG A 62 -9.12 -2.85 2.33
N HIS A 63 -9.52 -4.11 2.19
CA HIS A 63 -10.12 -4.63 0.98
C HIS A 63 -11.62 -4.80 1.16
N TYR A 64 -12.39 -4.30 0.20
CA TYR A 64 -13.84 -4.38 0.21
C TYR A 64 -14.36 -5.12 -1.02
N PHE A 65 -15.43 -5.87 -0.85
CA PHE A 65 -16.24 -6.42 -1.95
C PHE A 65 -17.69 -6.01 -1.75
N ARG A 66 -18.22 -5.16 -2.65
CA ARG A 66 -19.59 -4.61 -2.56
C ARG A 66 -19.87 -4.00 -1.18
N ASP A 67 -18.98 -3.11 -0.75
CA ASP A 67 -19.03 -2.40 0.54
C ASP A 67 -18.85 -3.26 1.80
N LEU A 68 -18.71 -4.59 1.66
CA LEU A 68 -18.35 -5.48 2.75
C LEU A 68 -16.82 -5.50 2.93
N LEU A 69 -16.34 -5.23 4.15
CA LEU A 69 -14.93 -5.37 4.50
C LEU A 69 -14.53 -6.85 4.47
N MET A 70 -13.65 -7.21 3.55
CA MET A 70 -13.15 -8.57 3.39
C MET A 70 -11.95 -8.83 4.32
N LYS A 71 -10.97 -7.91 4.29
CA LYS A 71 -9.74 -8.06 5.05
C LYS A 71 -9.13 -6.70 5.36
N THR A 72 -8.56 -6.58 6.55
CA THR A 72 -7.63 -5.50 6.88
C THR A 72 -6.23 -6.09 6.99
N PHE A 73 -5.25 -5.52 6.29
CA PHE A 73 -3.84 -5.79 6.53
C PHE A 73 -3.22 -4.59 7.23
N ASP A 74 -2.30 -4.86 8.14
CA ASP A 74 -1.79 -3.85 9.03
C ASP A 74 -0.29 -4.07 9.20
N PHE A 75 0.49 -3.24 8.51
CA PHE A 75 1.92 -3.40 8.38
C PHE A 75 2.65 -2.26 9.07
N GLU A 76 3.54 -2.60 9.99
CA GLU A 76 4.48 -1.64 10.56
C GLU A 76 5.79 -1.68 9.76
N ILE A 77 6.14 -0.54 9.17
CA ILE A 77 7.38 -0.33 8.40
C ILE A 77 8.49 0.17 9.32
N GLY A 78 8.14 0.85 10.41
CA GLY A 78 9.08 1.29 11.44
C GLY A 78 9.74 2.63 11.12
N PHE A 79 11.07 2.70 11.27
CA PHE A 79 11.84 3.93 11.09
C PHE A 79 12.30 4.10 9.63
N CYS A 80 12.09 5.28 9.07
CA CYS A 80 12.56 5.61 7.72
C CYS A 80 13.55 6.77 7.77
N ILE A 81 14.69 6.57 7.10
CA ILE A 81 15.83 7.48 7.13
C ILE A 81 15.50 8.74 6.28
N PRO A 82 15.80 9.96 6.76
CA PRO A 82 15.64 11.18 5.96
C PRO A 82 16.47 11.14 4.68
N TYR A 83 15.94 11.73 3.60
CA TYR A 83 16.61 11.82 2.29
C TYR A 83 17.11 10.48 1.73
N SER A 84 16.52 9.36 2.15
CA SER A 84 16.89 8.03 1.66
C SER A 84 15.79 7.40 0.82
N ARG A 85 16.20 6.39 0.06
CA ARG A 85 15.33 5.38 -0.53
C ARG A 85 15.23 4.22 0.46
N ASN A 86 14.01 3.81 0.77
CA ASN A 86 13.71 2.73 1.69
C ASN A 86 12.96 1.64 0.92
N THR A 87 13.21 0.40 1.29
CA THR A 87 12.55 -0.78 0.71
C THR A 87 11.99 -1.61 1.85
N CYS A 88 10.75 -2.07 1.71
CA CYS A 88 10.16 -3.01 2.66
C CYS A 88 9.39 -4.11 1.91
N GLU A 89 9.32 -5.28 2.51
CA GLU A 89 8.54 -6.41 1.99
C GLU A 89 7.40 -6.72 2.94
N HIS A 90 6.20 -6.88 2.39
CA HIS A 90 5.02 -7.28 3.14
C HIS A 90 4.47 -8.57 2.57
N ILE A 91 4.11 -9.49 3.46
CA ILE A 91 3.46 -10.75 3.11
C ILE A 91 1.98 -10.61 3.42
N TYR A 92 1.15 -10.80 2.39
CA TYR A 92 -0.30 -10.80 2.47
C TYR A 92 -0.78 -12.24 2.60
N CYS A 93 -1.21 -12.62 3.80
CA CYS A 93 -1.96 -13.86 4.01
C CYS A 93 -3.41 -13.63 3.58
N LEU A 94 -3.76 -14.17 2.41
CA LEU A 94 -5.10 -14.00 1.85
C LEU A 94 -6.12 -14.81 2.66
N PRO A 95 -7.35 -14.29 2.82
CA PRO A 95 -8.42 -15.06 3.45
C PRO A 95 -8.86 -16.21 2.52
N ASP A 96 -9.30 -17.32 3.11
CA ASP A 96 -10.07 -18.31 2.36
C ASP A 96 -11.41 -17.67 1.95
N LEU A 97 -11.68 -17.65 0.64
CA LEU A 97 -12.84 -17.02 0.01
C LEU A 97 -14.00 -17.99 -0.21
#